data_AF-A0A6N7PPL0-F1
#
_entry.id   AF-A0A6N7PPL0-F1
#
_cell.length_a   1.000
_cell.length_b   1.000
_cell.length_c   1.000
_cell.angle_alpha   90.00
_cell.angle_beta   90.00
_cell.angle_gamma   90.00
#
_symmetry.space_group_name_H-M   'P 1'
#
loop_
_entity.id
_entity.type
_entity.pdbx_description
1 polymer ?
#
loop_
_entity_poly.entity_id
_entity_poly.type
_entity_poly.pdbx_seq_one_letter_code
_entity_poly.pdbx_strand_id
1 'polypeptide(L)'
;MRGSILALASLLVLAGCEKPAPPPATSSQRVTLVQKGPAQIELVPAAGQPPYCLVFTIAEGGPIRHLTTLEDKLSPDCPAGEPVLGNVFRIPPREGTVKIFVVFSDRALEADPVARQISDLVSQKQPVTAMDLRAPGRVVVEMLSFTPSAG
;
A
#
# COMPACT_ATOMS: atom_id res chain seq x y z
N MET A 1 31.39 25.92 69.31
CA MET A 1 32.40 25.10 68.60
C MET A 1 31.83 23.71 68.37
N ARG A 2 32.14 23.08 67.23
CA ARG A 2 31.59 21.82 66.66
C ARG A 2 30.29 22.07 65.88
N GLY A 3 30.23 22.09 64.55
CA GLY A 3 31.10 21.53 63.51
C GLY A 3 30.37 20.41 62.79
N SER A 4 29.28 20.72 62.08
CA SER A 4 28.46 19.75 61.34
C SER A 4 29.01 19.53 59.94
N ILE A 5 29.35 18.29 59.67
CA ILE A 5 29.82 17.72 58.41
C ILE A 5 28.66 17.70 57.40
N LEU A 6 28.80 18.38 56.27
CA LEU A 6 27.89 18.26 55.13
C LEU A 6 28.37 17.12 54.23
N ALA A 7 27.63 16.01 54.27
CA ALA A 7 27.79 14.89 53.37
C ALA A 7 27.26 15.27 51.97
N LEU A 8 28.12 15.14 50.96
CA LEU A 8 27.83 15.35 49.55
C LEU A 8 27.00 14.15 49.04
N ALA A 9 25.70 14.36 48.84
CA ALA A 9 24.83 13.39 48.19
C ALA A 9 24.89 13.58 46.67
N SER A 10 25.61 12.69 45.99
CA SER A 10 25.69 12.60 44.53
C SER A 10 24.34 12.17 43.95
N LEU A 11 23.61 13.09 43.32
CA LEU A 11 22.48 12.76 42.43
C LEU A 11 23.04 12.19 41.12
N LEU A 12 22.91 10.88 40.93
CA LEU A 12 23.01 10.24 39.61
C LEU A 12 21.75 10.61 38.80
N VAL A 13 21.92 11.50 37.82
CA VAL A 13 20.91 11.76 36.78
C VAL A 13 21.00 10.63 35.75
N LEU A 14 19.99 9.76 35.74
CA LEU A 14 19.73 8.81 34.67
C LEU A 14 19.37 9.60 33.40
N ALA A 15 20.35 9.81 32.53
CA ALA A 15 20.10 10.24 31.15
C ALA A 15 19.49 9.06 30.37
N GLY A 16 18.16 8.93 30.44
CA GLY A 16 17.39 8.08 29.53
C GLY A 16 17.40 8.72 28.15
N CYS A 17 18.23 8.21 27.24
CA CYS A 17 18.11 8.49 25.81
C CYS A 17 16.84 7.84 25.29
N GLU A 18 15.72 8.56 25.33
CA GLU A 18 14.53 8.20 24.58
C GLU A 18 14.86 8.31 23.09
N LYS A 19 15.03 7.15 22.44
CA LYS A 19 15.20 7.04 21.00
C LYS A 19 13.95 7.66 20.37
N PRO A 20 14.05 8.74 19.58
CA PRO A 20 12.89 9.30 18.90
C PRO A 20 12.27 8.20 18.03
N ALA A 21 10.99 7.92 18.25
CA ALA A 21 10.25 7.07 17.34
C ALA A 21 10.41 7.65 15.92
N PRO A 22 10.68 6.82 14.90
CA PRO A 22 10.72 7.31 13.54
C PRO A 22 9.41 8.05 13.28
N PRO A 23 9.46 9.27 12.70
CA PRO A 23 8.24 9.99 12.36
C PRO A 23 7.37 9.06 11.51
N PRO A 24 6.04 9.01 11.74
CA PRO A 24 5.16 8.21 10.91
C PRO A 24 5.44 8.61 9.46
N ALA A 25 5.77 7.63 8.62
CA ALA A 25 5.88 7.86 7.19
C ALA A 25 4.58 8.55 6.79
N THR A 26 4.67 9.78 6.32
CA THR A 26 3.57 10.51 5.71
C THR A 26 3.20 9.70 4.46
N SER A 27 2.41 8.64 4.61
CA SER A 27 1.76 8.01 3.48
C SER A 27 0.71 9.02 3.05
N SER A 28 1.10 9.92 2.16
CA SER A 28 0.16 10.63 1.30
C SER A 28 -0.62 9.55 0.58
N GLN A 29 -1.75 9.14 1.15
CA GLN A 29 -2.56 8.02 0.67
C GLN A 29 -2.86 8.27 -0.80
N ARG A 30 -2.30 7.43 -1.68
CA ARG A 30 -2.35 7.65 -3.13
C ARG A 30 -3.68 7.22 -3.73
N VAL A 31 -4.40 6.37 -3.02
CA VAL A 31 -5.67 5.80 -3.43
C VAL A 31 -6.61 5.71 -2.23
N THR A 32 -7.83 6.20 -2.41
CA THR A 32 -8.91 5.98 -1.45
C THR A 32 -9.72 4.75 -1.86
N LEU A 33 -9.87 3.81 -0.94
CA LEU A 33 -10.82 2.71 -1.08
C LEU A 33 -12.18 3.16 -0.57
N VAL A 34 -13.19 3.14 -1.43
CA VAL A 34 -14.57 3.48 -1.10
C VAL A 34 -15.40 2.21 -1.10
N GLN A 35 -15.82 1.76 0.08
CA GLN A 35 -16.67 0.58 0.18
C GLN A 35 -18.11 0.91 -0.25
N LYS A 36 -18.62 0.19 -1.25
CA LYS A 36 -20.00 0.34 -1.77
C LYS A 36 -20.96 -0.73 -1.27
N GLY A 37 -20.42 -1.80 -0.69
CA GLY A 37 -21.19 -2.88 -0.10
C GLY A 37 -20.32 -3.89 0.62
N PRO A 38 -20.89 -5.02 1.09
CA PRO A 38 -20.17 -6.05 1.86
C PRO A 38 -18.94 -6.61 1.13
N ALA A 39 -19.01 -6.72 -0.20
CA ALA A 39 -18.01 -7.35 -1.05
C ALA A 39 -17.65 -6.47 -2.27
N GLN A 40 -17.88 -5.16 -2.18
CA GLN A 40 -17.80 -4.22 -3.30
C GLN A 40 -17.04 -2.96 -2.93
N ILE A 41 -16.08 -2.58 -3.76
CA ILE A 41 -15.23 -1.41 -3.56
C ILE A 41 -15.05 -0.61 -4.85
N GLU A 42 -14.86 0.69 -4.70
CA GLU A 42 -14.23 1.56 -5.70
C GLU A 42 -12.83 1.94 -5.22
N LEU A 43 -11.94 2.18 -6.16
CA LEU A 43 -10.60 2.70 -5.91
C LEU A 43 -10.49 4.05 -6.60
N VAL A 44 -10.23 5.11 -5.83
CA VAL A 44 -10.19 6.48 -6.33
C VAL A 44 -8.78 7.03 -6.18
N PRO A 45 -8.03 7.27 -7.27
CA PRO A 45 -6.70 7.86 -7.22
C PRO A 45 -6.73 9.29 -6.66
N ALA A 46 -5.75 9.61 -5.83
CA ALA A 46 -5.51 10.97 -5.35
C ALA A 46 -4.90 11.83 -6.46
N ALA A 47 -4.93 13.16 -6.28
CA ALA A 47 -4.23 14.07 -7.17
C ALA A 47 -2.71 13.81 -7.20
N GLY A 48 -2.08 14.12 -8.33
CA GLY A 48 -0.63 14.06 -8.51
C GLY A 48 -0.04 12.66 -8.72
N GLN A 49 -0.87 11.61 -8.83
CA GLN A 49 -0.40 10.29 -9.27
C GLN A 49 -0.10 10.29 -10.78
N PRO A 50 0.81 9.41 -11.24
CA PRO A 50 0.96 9.15 -12.67
C PRO A 50 -0.35 8.70 -13.34
N PRO A 51 -0.56 9.02 -14.63
CA PRO A 51 -1.85 8.88 -15.30
C PRO A 51 -2.30 7.44 -15.53
N TYR A 52 -1.39 6.47 -15.64
CA TYR A 52 -1.75 5.08 -15.90
C TYR A 52 -1.73 4.27 -14.61
N CYS A 53 -2.64 3.31 -14.46
CA CYS A 53 -2.59 2.39 -13.31
C CYS A 53 -2.98 0.94 -13.61
N LEU A 54 -2.38 0.01 -12.86
CA LEU A 54 -2.78 -1.39 -12.77
C LEU A 54 -3.26 -1.69 -11.37
N VAL A 55 -4.33 -2.48 -11.25
CA VAL A 55 -4.86 -2.92 -9.96
C VAL A 55 -4.86 -4.44 -9.89
N PHE A 56 -4.25 -4.96 -8.83
CA PHE A 56 -4.19 -6.38 -8.53
C PHE A 56 -4.72 -6.67 -7.13
N THR A 57 -5.30 -7.86 -6.93
CA THR A 57 -5.57 -8.39 -5.59
C THR A 57 -4.86 -9.71 -5.35
N ILE A 58 -4.41 -9.93 -4.12
CA ILE A 58 -3.88 -11.20 -3.64
C ILE A 58 -4.59 -11.53 -2.33
N ALA A 59 -5.36 -12.63 -2.33
CA ALA A 59 -5.89 -13.23 -1.12
C ALA A 59 -4.75 -13.85 -0.30
N GLU A 60 -4.91 -13.99 1.02
CA GLU A 60 -3.91 -14.64 1.85
C GLU A 60 -3.59 -16.06 1.34
N GLY A 61 -2.38 -16.26 0.80
CA GLY A 61 -1.97 -17.52 0.18
C GLY A 61 -2.69 -17.90 -1.13
N GLY A 62 -3.54 -17.01 -1.67
CA GLY A 62 -4.32 -17.23 -2.88
C GLY A 62 -3.66 -16.71 -4.16
N PRO A 63 -4.29 -16.94 -5.33
CA PRO A 63 -3.76 -16.46 -6.60
C PRO A 63 -3.88 -14.93 -6.71
N ILE A 64 -2.99 -14.34 -7.50
CA ILE A 64 -3.14 -12.95 -7.93
C ILE A 64 -4.29 -12.83 -8.94
N ARG A 65 -5.13 -11.80 -8.76
CA ARG A 65 -6.22 -11.45 -9.68
C ARG A 65 -5.98 -10.05 -10.25
N HIS A 66 -6.27 -9.89 -11.53
CA HIS A 66 -6.21 -8.61 -12.22
C HIS A 66 -7.59 -7.96 -12.12
N LEU A 67 -7.66 -6.75 -11.56
CA LEU A 67 -8.90 -5.96 -11.52
C LEU A 67 -9.01 -5.00 -12.71
N THR A 68 -7.88 -4.50 -13.22
CA THR A 68 -7.81 -3.69 -14.46
C THR A 68 -7.49 -4.59 -15.66
N THR A 69 -8.40 -5.50 -16.01
CA THR A 69 -8.22 -6.39 -17.17
C THR A 69 -8.81 -5.74 -18.42
N LEU A 70 -7.95 -5.23 -19.30
CA LEU A 70 -8.30 -4.74 -20.64
C LEU A 70 -7.90 -5.77 -21.71
N GLU A 71 -8.48 -5.65 -22.91
CA GLU A 71 -8.21 -6.55 -24.04
C GLU A 71 -6.74 -6.50 -24.51
N ASP A 72 -6.15 -5.30 -24.51
CA ASP A 72 -4.74 -5.07 -24.84
C ASP A 72 -3.77 -5.42 -23.71
N LYS A 73 -4.30 -5.76 -22.53
CA LYS A 73 -3.56 -6.04 -21.29
C LYS A 73 -2.65 -4.88 -20.83
N LEU A 74 -2.93 -3.66 -21.28
CA LEU A 74 -2.22 -2.47 -20.85
C LEU A 74 -2.93 -1.82 -19.67
N SER A 75 -2.18 -1.02 -18.93
CA SER A 75 -2.71 -0.18 -17.86
C SER A 75 -3.65 0.89 -18.43
N PRO A 76 -4.90 0.99 -17.96
CA PRO A 76 -5.79 2.10 -18.31
C PRO A 76 -5.30 3.45 -17.77
N ASP A 77 -5.91 4.53 -18.30
CA ASP A 77 -5.91 5.83 -17.66
C ASP A 77 -6.67 5.78 -16.32
N CYS A 78 -6.10 6.42 -15.30
CA CYS A 78 -6.58 6.46 -13.93
C CYS A 78 -6.57 7.91 -13.42
N PRO A 79 -7.49 8.76 -13.90
CA PRO A 79 -7.55 10.16 -13.51
C PRO A 79 -7.81 10.31 -12.00
N ALA A 80 -7.30 11.41 -11.44
CA ALA A 80 -7.49 11.72 -10.04
C ALA A 80 -8.97 12.04 -9.73
N GLY A 81 -9.46 11.54 -8.61
CA GLY A 81 -10.83 11.81 -8.13
C GLY A 81 -11.92 10.97 -8.78
N GLU A 82 -11.59 10.13 -9.76
CA GLU A 82 -12.54 9.24 -10.43
C GLU A 82 -12.27 7.77 -10.07
N PRO A 83 -13.29 6.91 -9.99
CA PRO A 83 -13.05 5.48 -9.80
C PRO A 83 -12.22 4.90 -10.95
N VAL A 84 -11.25 4.04 -10.65
CA VAL A 84 -10.48 3.31 -11.67
C VAL A 84 -11.44 2.58 -12.61
N LEU A 85 -11.32 2.83 -13.91
CA LEU A 85 -12.23 2.34 -14.97
C LEU A 85 -13.71 2.72 -14.79
N GLY A 86 -14.05 3.66 -13.89
CA GLY A 86 -15.44 3.95 -13.54
C GLY A 86 -16.17 2.76 -12.89
N ASN A 87 -15.44 1.75 -12.39
CA ASN A 87 -15.98 0.45 -12.01
C ASN A 87 -16.06 0.25 -10.50
N VAL A 88 -17.08 -0.51 -10.08
CA VAL A 88 -17.15 -1.13 -8.76
C VAL A 88 -16.58 -2.53 -8.85
N PHE A 89 -15.49 -2.79 -8.14
CA PHE A 89 -14.86 -4.11 -8.10
C PHE A 89 -15.55 -5.01 -7.06
N ARG A 90 -15.87 -6.24 -7.46
CA ARG A 90 -16.40 -7.27 -6.56
C ARG A 90 -15.31 -8.21 -6.09
N ILE A 91 -15.09 -8.27 -4.78
CA ILE A 91 -14.13 -9.17 -4.12
C ILE A 91 -14.93 -10.21 -3.33
N PRO A 92 -14.98 -11.49 -3.76
CA PRO A 92 -15.77 -12.53 -3.12
C PRO A 92 -15.42 -12.75 -1.63
N PRO A 93 -16.41 -12.89 -0.73
CA PRO A 93 -16.15 -13.17 0.69
C PRO A 93 -15.29 -14.40 0.97
N ARG A 94 -15.37 -15.42 0.09
CA ARG A 94 -14.54 -16.64 0.17
C ARG A 94 -13.03 -16.40 0.05
N GLU A 95 -12.61 -15.23 -0.43
CA GLU A 95 -11.19 -14.87 -0.54
C GLU A 95 -10.60 -14.40 0.79
N GLY A 96 -11.44 -14.13 1.80
CA GLY A 96 -10.99 -13.55 3.06
C GLY A 96 -10.33 -12.19 2.85
N THR A 97 -9.43 -11.81 3.76
CA THR A 97 -8.68 -10.55 3.63
C THR A 97 -7.78 -10.58 2.40
N VAL A 98 -7.93 -9.58 1.54
CA VAL A 98 -7.11 -9.40 0.35
C VAL A 98 -6.20 -8.18 0.50
N LYS A 99 -4.98 -8.29 -0.03
CA LYS A 99 -4.11 -7.15 -0.32
C LYS A 99 -4.41 -6.65 -1.71
N ILE A 100 -4.57 -5.34 -1.86
CA ILE A 100 -4.82 -4.66 -3.12
C ILE A 100 -3.58 -3.86 -3.46
N PHE A 101 -2.98 -4.13 -4.61
CA PHE A 101 -1.83 -3.39 -5.12
C PHE A 101 -2.30 -2.49 -6.25
N VAL A 102 -2.09 -1.18 -6.09
CA VAL A 102 -2.31 -0.20 -7.15
C VAL A 102 -0.95 0.32 -7.61
N VAL A 103 -0.60 0.03 -8.85
CA VAL A 103 0.67 0.42 -9.46
C VAL A 103 0.39 1.54 -10.45
N PHE A 104 0.89 2.74 -10.18
CA PHE A 104 0.80 3.86 -11.11
C PHE A 104 2.08 4.01 -11.93
N SER A 105 1.96 4.47 -13.17
CA SER A 105 3.10 4.81 -14.04
C SER A 105 2.81 6.00 -14.95
N ASP A 106 3.87 6.70 -15.35
CA ASP A 106 3.82 7.74 -16.39
C ASP A 106 3.84 7.16 -17.81
N ARG A 107 3.88 5.83 -17.93
CA ARG A 107 3.78 5.09 -19.17
C ARG A 107 2.80 3.94 -19.04
N ALA A 108 2.21 3.56 -20.17
CA ALA A 108 1.42 2.32 -20.23
C ALA A 108 2.29 1.11 -19.83
N LEU A 109 1.76 0.28 -18.93
CA LEU A 109 2.40 -0.92 -18.42
C LEU A 109 1.67 -2.17 -18.90
N GLU A 110 2.41 -3.21 -19.26
CA GLU A 110 1.84 -4.54 -19.46
C GLU A 110 1.48 -5.17 -18.12
N ALA A 111 0.25 -5.69 -17.99
CA ALA A 111 -0.26 -6.22 -16.74
C ALA A 111 0.47 -7.51 -16.30
N ASP A 112 0.70 -8.45 -17.22
CA ASP A 112 1.19 -9.80 -16.90
C ASP A 112 2.63 -9.79 -16.29
N PRO A 113 3.62 -9.06 -16.84
CA PRO A 113 4.94 -8.97 -16.23
C PRO A 113 4.95 -8.31 -14.84
N VAL A 114 4.09 -7.32 -14.61
CA VAL A 114 3.95 -6.66 -13.30
C VAL A 114 3.31 -7.61 -12.29
N ALA A 115 2.24 -8.31 -12.68
CA ALA A 115 1.57 -9.30 -11.84
C ALA A 115 2.51 -10.42 -11.39
N ARG A 116 3.35 -10.96 -12.30
CA ARG A 116 4.36 -11.97 -11.94
C ARG A 116 5.35 -11.46 -10.90
N GLN A 117 5.89 -10.26 -11.09
CA GLN A 117 6.83 -9.68 -10.12
C GLN A 117 6.19 -9.47 -8.74
N ILE A 118 4.95 -8.98 -8.69
CA ILE A 118 4.21 -8.84 -7.42
C ILE A 118 4.03 -10.23 -6.77
N SER A 119 3.59 -11.23 -7.54
CA SER A 119 3.41 -12.59 -7.05
C SER A 119 4.70 -13.19 -6.50
N ASP A 120 5.81 -13.01 -7.21
CA ASP A 120 7.13 -13.51 -6.81
C ASP A 120 7.58 -12.86 -5.49
N LEU A 121 7.49 -11.52 -5.39
CA LEU A 121 7.85 -10.78 -4.16
C LEU A 121 6.98 -11.22 -2.97
N VAL A 122 5.67 -11.35 -3.17
CA VAL A 122 4.74 -11.78 -2.12
C VAL A 122 5.02 -13.23 -1.70
N SER A 123 5.31 -14.14 -2.64
CA SER A 123 5.67 -15.53 -2.33
C SER A 123 6.94 -15.64 -1.49
N GLN A 124 7.88 -14.72 -1.70
CA GLN A 124 9.13 -14.61 -0.95
C GLN A 124 8.97 -13.80 0.36
N LYS A 125 7.75 -13.38 0.69
CA LYS A 125 7.43 -12.53 1.85
C LYS A 125 8.19 -11.20 1.85
N GLN A 126 8.53 -10.69 0.68
CA GLN A 126 9.16 -9.40 0.49
C GLN A 126 8.11 -8.29 0.33
N PRO A 127 8.39 -7.06 0.80
CA PRO A 127 7.54 -5.93 0.49
C PRO A 127 7.54 -5.67 -1.02
N VAL A 128 6.39 -5.25 -1.54
CA VAL A 128 6.29 -4.83 -2.94
C VAL A 128 6.54 -3.32 -2.98
N THR A 129 7.71 -2.91 -3.51
CA THR A 129 8.03 -1.50 -3.70
C THR A 129 8.14 -1.16 -5.18
N ALA A 130 8.02 0.12 -5.52
CA ALA A 130 8.17 0.58 -6.90
C ALA A 130 9.56 0.27 -7.49
N MET A 131 10.61 0.20 -6.67
CA MET A 131 11.96 -0.12 -7.13
C MET A 131 12.14 -1.59 -7.48
N ASP A 132 11.42 -2.47 -6.79
CA ASP A 132 11.47 -3.92 -7.04
C ASP A 132 10.66 -4.30 -8.28
N LEU A 133 9.64 -3.49 -8.60
CA LEU A 133 8.91 -3.58 -9.86
C LEU A 133 9.79 -2.99 -10.96
N ARG A 134 10.36 -3.84 -11.80
CA ARG A 134 11.15 -3.49 -12.99
C ARG A 134 10.26 -2.99 -14.14
N ALA A 135 9.26 -2.17 -13.80
CA ALA A 135 8.33 -1.57 -14.74
C ALA A 135 8.94 -0.28 -15.33
N PRO A 136 8.71 0.02 -16.61
CA PRO A 136 9.25 1.22 -17.25
C PRO A 136 8.58 2.49 -16.73
N GLY A 137 9.36 3.58 -16.72
CA GLY A 137 8.89 4.92 -16.36
C GLY A 137 8.98 5.23 -14.88
N ARG A 138 8.29 6.30 -14.45
CA ARG A 138 8.14 6.69 -13.05
C ARG A 138 7.00 5.90 -12.42
N VAL A 139 7.37 4.88 -11.67
CA VAL A 139 6.42 3.98 -11.00
C VAL A 139 6.23 4.38 -9.54
N VAL A 140 4.99 4.33 -9.06
CA VAL A 140 4.67 4.36 -7.63
C VAL A 140 3.67 3.26 -7.30
N VAL A 141 3.73 2.74 -6.08
CA VAL A 141 2.89 1.63 -5.61
C VAL A 141 2.16 2.05 -4.35
N GLU A 142 0.88 1.72 -4.29
CA GLU A 142 0.05 1.81 -3.09
C GLU A 142 -0.46 0.41 -2.74
N MET A 143 -0.46 0.06 -1.45
CA MET A 143 -0.96 -1.22 -0.98
C MET A 143 -2.04 -0.98 0.06
N LEU A 144 -3.24 -1.47 -0.24
CA LEU A 144 -4.41 -1.38 0.62
C LEU A 144 -4.81 -2.78 1.09
N SER A 145 -5.57 -2.86 2.16
CA SER A 145 -6.18 -4.10 2.63
C SER A 145 -7.69 -3.98 2.63
N PHE A 146 -8.38 -5.06 2.27
CA PHE A 146 -9.84 -5.14 2.29
C PHE A 146 -10.29 -6.52 2.73
N THR A 147 -11.29 -6.57 3.62
CA THR A 147 -11.91 -7.82 4.07
C THR A 147 -13.39 -7.80 3.67
N PRO A 148 -13.78 -8.53 2.62
CA PRO A 148 -15.18 -8.66 2.23
C PRO A 148 -15.98 -9.42 3.31
N SER A 149 -17.19 -8.95 3.60
CA SER A 149 -18.15 -9.64 4.45
C SER A 149 -19.25 -10.31 3.61
N ALA A 150 -19.87 -11.35 4.18
CA ALA A 150 -21.12 -11.87 3.64
C ALA A 150 -22.20 -10.77 3.73
N GLY A 151 -22.94 -10.59 2.64
CA GLY A 151 -24.08 -9.67 2.56
C GLY A 151 -25.39 -10.35 2.88
#